data_AF-A0A9Y2NM96-F1
#
_entry.id   AF-A0A9Y2NM96-F1
#
_cell.length_a   1.000
_cell.length_b   1.000
_cell.length_c   1.000
_cell.angle_alpha   90.00
_cell.angle_beta   90.00
_cell.angle_gamma   90.00
#
_symmetry.space_group_name_H-M   'P 1'
#
loop_
_entity.id
_entity.type
_entity.pdbx_description
1 polymer ?
#
loop_
_entity_poly.entity_id
_entity_poly.type
_entity_poly.pdbx_seq_one_letter_code
_entity_poly.pdbx_strand_id
1 'polypeptide(L)'
;MPEWDGRGLPPVARARVERYAASGLKTSLLSVPGAVGAEVAGFTPIGEVMGCVVQQVGWTGPGSWAADQVKLLSGMLRQGYATALDRLGQEATALGADGVLGITVTITALDDVMQEFTALGTAVRAETGRRPRRLFTTDLPGQDVGKLMQAGWVPARMAVGVAGRALFDYTMQYQINPLAGNTEVDAPTKVVTEVRAAARAEFARAIRDCGADGGIVSGMTLRMWPVQQIAAAGIATVTGTAIARFHEGPAAPTSALKILPLNRS
;
A
#
# COMPACT_ATOMS: atom_id res chain seq x y z
N MET A 1 5.83 -7.98 -30.92
CA MET A 1 6.41 -8.01 -29.57
C MET A 1 6.21 -9.41 -29.01
N PRO A 2 7.19 -10.02 -28.33
CA PRO A 2 6.97 -11.33 -27.70
C PRO A 2 5.82 -11.22 -26.69
N GLU A 3 4.95 -12.23 -26.69
CA GLU A 3 3.84 -12.36 -25.75
C GLU A 3 4.39 -12.53 -24.33
N TRP A 4 3.86 -11.78 -23.38
CA TRP A 4 4.31 -11.85 -21.99
C TRP A 4 3.55 -12.96 -21.25
N ASP A 5 4.28 -13.96 -20.75
CA ASP A 5 3.74 -15.13 -20.05
C ASP A 5 3.27 -14.85 -18.61
N GLY A 6 3.23 -13.57 -18.22
CA GLY A 6 2.86 -13.11 -16.88
C GLY A 6 3.98 -13.26 -15.84
N ARG A 7 5.16 -13.76 -16.22
CA ARG A 7 6.34 -13.93 -15.35
C ARG A 7 7.40 -12.86 -15.63
N GLY A 8 8.07 -12.39 -14.58
CA GLY A 8 9.08 -11.34 -14.68
C GLY A 8 8.52 -10.02 -15.19
N LEU A 9 9.39 -9.18 -15.76
CA LEU A 9 9.00 -7.84 -16.21
C LEU A 9 8.19 -7.86 -17.51
N PRO A 10 7.05 -7.16 -17.58
CA PRO A 10 6.37 -6.90 -18.83
C PRO A 10 7.31 -6.24 -19.87
N PRO A 11 7.18 -6.54 -21.16
CA PRO A 11 8.01 -5.95 -22.21
C PRO A 11 8.04 -4.41 -22.20
N VAL A 12 6.93 -3.78 -21.84
CA VAL A 12 6.81 -2.31 -21.72
C VAL A 12 7.62 -1.75 -20.54
N ALA A 13 7.69 -2.47 -19.42
CA ALA A 13 8.52 -2.11 -18.27
C ALA A 13 10.00 -2.25 -18.63
N ARG A 14 10.37 -3.34 -19.32
CA ARG A 14 11.74 -3.52 -19.83
C ARG A 14 12.14 -2.42 -20.81
N ALA A 15 11.27 -2.06 -21.75
CA ALA A 15 11.54 -0.97 -22.70
C ALA A 15 11.67 0.41 -22.00
N ARG A 16 11.00 0.62 -20.86
CA ARG A 16 11.21 1.81 -20.02
C ARG A 16 12.59 1.79 -19.38
N VAL A 17 13.02 0.67 -18.79
CA VAL A 17 14.39 0.49 -18.26
C VAL A 17 15.46 0.75 -19.33
N GLU A 18 15.28 0.20 -20.53
CA GLU A 18 16.22 0.37 -21.65
C GLU A 18 16.31 1.84 -22.12
N ARG A 19 15.18 2.55 -22.20
CA ARG A 19 15.16 3.99 -22.52
C ARG A 19 15.89 4.84 -21.48
N TYR A 20 15.76 4.50 -20.20
CA TYR A 20 16.51 5.19 -19.14
C TYR A 20 18.01 4.96 -19.29
N ALA A 21 18.44 3.72 -19.56
CA ALA A 21 19.85 3.40 -19.78
C ALA A 21 20.45 4.15 -20.99
N ALA A 22 19.67 4.33 -22.06
CA ALA A 22 20.13 5.00 -23.28
C ALA A 22 20.19 6.54 -23.18
N SER A 23 19.21 7.17 -22.53
CA SER A 23 19.08 8.64 -22.52
C SER A 23 19.72 9.32 -21.31
N GLY A 24 19.90 8.61 -20.19
CA GLY A 24 20.35 9.19 -18.92
C GLY A 24 19.33 10.12 -18.23
N LEU A 25 18.18 10.38 -18.85
CA LEU A 25 17.12 11.20 -18.27
C LEU A 25 16.39 10.42 -17.17
N LYS A 26 16.29 11.02 -15.99
CA LYS A 26 15.60 10.45 -14.83
C LYS A 26 14.30 11.20 -14.58
N THR A 27 13.21 10.47 -14.39
CA THR A 27 11.91 11.02 -13.98
C THR A 27 11.51 10.45 -12.63
N SER A 28 10.60 11.14 -11.94
CA SER A 28 10.13 10.76 -10.62
C SER A 28 8.67 11.17 -10.45
N LEU A 29 7.91 10.35 -9.74
CA LEU A 29 6.54 10.65 -9.30
C LEU A 29 6.51 11.50 -8.01
N LEU A 30 7.67 11.80 -7.41
CA LEU A 30 7.74 12.62 -6.21
C LEU A 30 7.43 14.07 -6.57
N SER A 31 6.63 14.71 -5.72
CA SER A 31 6.52 16.16 -5.73
C SER A 31 7.86 16.80 -5.32
N VAL A 32 8.03 18.10 -5.55
CA VAL A 32 9.23 18.85 -5.14
C VAL A 32 9.64 18.58 -3.68
N PRO A 33 8.76 18.68 -2.66
CA PRO A 33 9.16 18.35 -1.29
C PRO A 33 9.54 16.87 -1.12
N GLY A 34 8.93 15.97 -1.90
CA GLY A 34 9.29 14.55 -1.90
C GLY A 34 10.69 14.30 -2.43
N ALA A 35 11.06 14.91 -3.56
CA ALA A 35 12.38 14.77 -4.14
C ALA A 35 13.46 15.32 -3.19
N VAL A 36 13.29 16.54 -2.70
CA VAL A 36 14.23 17.16 -1.75
C VAL A 36 14.30 16.37 -0.44
N GLY A 37 13.16 15.89 0.06
CA GLY A 37 13.11 15.07 1.26
C GLY A 37 13.84 13.73 1.12
N ALA A 38 13.75 13.10 -0.05
CA ALA A 38 14.51 11.89 -0.37
C ALA A 38 16.02 12.17 -0.40
N GLU A 39 16.45 13.26 -1.03
CA GLU A 39 17.86 13.66 -1.06
C GLU A 39 18.41 13.92 0.35
N VAL A 40 17.67 14.65 1.19
CA VAL A 40 18.03 14.87 2.60
C VAL A 40 18.14 13.56 3.39
N ALA A 41 17.37 12.54 3.00
CA ALA A 41 17.43 11.20 3.58
C ALA A 41 18.58 10.34 3.01
N GLY A 42 19.38 10.87 2.07
CA GLY A 42 20.45 10.15 1.40
C GLY A 42 19.96 9.20 0.30
N PHE A 43 18.83 9.53 -0.35
CA PHE A 43 18.26 8.77 -1.45
C PHE A 43 18.20 9.59 -2.73
N THR A 44 18.86 9.10 -3.78
CA THR A 44 18.75 9.67 -5.13
C THR A 44 17.60 8.99 -5.89
N PRO A 45 16.60 9.72 -6.40
CA PRO A 45 15.63 9.19 -7.36
C PRO A 45 16.31 8.67 -8.63
N ILE A 46 15.94 7.47 -9.08
CA ILE A 46 16.53 6.85 -10.27
C ILE A 46 15.52 6.45 -11.34
N GLY A 47 14.22 6.56 -11.07
CA GLY A 47 13.17 6.33 -12.07
C GLY A 47 11.80 6.08 -11.46
N GLU A 48 10.81 5.99 -12.33
CA GLU A 48 9.44 5.61 -11.98
C GLU A 48 9.27 4.10 -12.19
N VAL A 49 8.54 3.46 -11.28
CA VAL A 49 8.28 2.03 -11.33
C VAL A 49 6.79 1.75 -11.18
N MET A 50 6.36 0.67 -11.81
CA MET A 50 4.96 0.27 -11.85
C MET A 50 4.81 -1.23 -11.64
N GLY A 51 3.75 -1.61 -10.95
CA GLY A 51 3.23 -2.97 -10.97
C GLY A 51 1.75 -2.95 -11.25
N CYS A 52 1.28 -3.81 -12.16
CA CYS A 52 -0.13 -3.93 -12.47
C CYS A 52 -0.56 -5.39 -12.51
N VAL A 53 -1.79 -5.66 -12.08
CA VAL A 53 -2.49 -6.92 -12.33
C VAL A 53 -3.98 -6.66 -12.51
N VAL A 54 -4.56 -7.26 -13.53
CA VAL A 54 -6.03 -7.36 -13.66
C VAL A 54 -6.44 -8.71 -13.12
N GLN A 55 -7.38 -8.72 -12.17
CA GLN A 55 -7.92 -9.94 -11.59
C GLN A 55 -9.41 -10.03 -11.81
N GLN A 56 -9.86 -11.24 -12.10
CA GLN A 56 -11.27 -11.57 -12.11
C GLN A 56 -11.74 -11.94 -10.69
N VAL A 57 -12.84 -11.34 -10.26
CA VAL A 57 -13.62 -11.76 -9.11
C VAL A 57 -14.18 -13.15 -9.43
N GLY A 58 -13.83 -14.12 -8.59
CA GLY A 58 -14.31 -15.49 -8.76
C GLY A 58 -15.84 -15.59 -8.66
N TRP A 59 -16.34 -16.80 -8.91
CA TRP A 59 -17.75 -17.10 -8.77
C TRP A 59 -17.95 -18.08 -7.61
N THR A 60 -18.95 -17.80 -6.76
CA THR A 60 -19.24 -18.63 -5.58
C THR A 60 -20.36 -19.64 -5.81
N GLY A 61 -20.95 -19.71 -7.01
CA GLY A 61 -22.06 -20.61 -7.31
C GLY A 61 -23.44 -20.07 -6.87
N PRO A 62 -24.54 -20.71 -7.34
CA PRO A 62 -25.89 -20.42 -6.86
C PRO A 62 -26.05 -20.84 -5.39
N GLY A 63 -26.77 -20.04 -4.61
CA GLY A 63 -26.99 -20.32 -3.18
C GLY A 63 -25.84 -19.92 -2.27
N SER A 64 -24.76 -19.35 -2.82
CA SER A 64 -23.70 -18.72 -2.03
C SER A 64 -24.25 -17.59 -1.17
N TRP A 65 -23.84 -17.59 0.08
CA TRP A 65 -24.26 -16.63 1.08
C TRP A 65 -23.21 -15.53 1.27
N ALA A 66 -23.59 -14.49 2.02
CA ALA A 66 -22.85 -13.26 2.14
C ALA A 66 -21.34 -13.41 2.45
N ALA A 67 -20.93 -14.27 3.40
CA ALA A 67 -19.50 -14.37 3.70
C ALA A 67 -18.71 -15.31 2.78
N ASP A 68 -19.33 -16.16 1.97
CA ASP A 68 -18.59 -16.80 0.86
C ASP A 68 -18.14 -15.74 -0.14
N GLN A 69 -19.04 -14.81 -0.49
CA GLN A 69 -18.72 -13.68 -1.35
C GLN A 69 -17.67 -12.75 -0.71
N VAL A 70 -17.82 -12.42 0.58
CA VAL A 70 -16.84 -11.59 1.29
C VAL A 70 -15.47 -12.27 1.38
N LYS A 71 -15.43 -13.57 1.64
CA LYS A 71 -14.18 -14.35 1.66
C LYS A 71 -13.49 -14.30 0.30
N LEU A 72 -14.23 -14.52 -0.77
CA LEU A 72 -13.72 -14.44 -2.14
C LEU A 72 -13.17 -13.04 -2.47
N LEU A 73 -13.96 -11.99 -2.21
CA LEU A 73 -13.57 -10.60 -2.47
C LEU A 73 -12.33 -10.20 -1.65
N SER A 74 -12.29 -10.54 -0.36
CA SER A 74 -11.12 -10.26 0.48
C SER A 74 -9.88 -11.03 0.01
N GLY A 75 -10.05 -12.26 -0.51
CA GLY A 75 -8.96 -13.04 -1.11
C GLY A 75 -8.41 -12.40 -2.38
N MET A 76 -9.29 -11.98 -3.29
CA MET A 76 -8.93 -11.25 -4.51
C MET A 76 -8.17 -9.96 -4.17
N LEU A 77 -8.67 -9.14 -3.24
CA LEU A 77 -7.99 -7.92 -2.81
C LEU A 77 -6.57 -8.21 -2.30
N ARG A 78 -6.38 -9.20 -1.42
CA ARG A 78 -5.05 -9.57 -0.91
C ARG A 78 -4.10 -9.95 -2.04
N GLN A 79 -4.57 -10.79 -2.97
CA GLN A 79 -3.75 -11.27 -4.08
C GLN A 79 -3.42 -10.14 -5.05
N GLY A 80 -4.36 -9.25 -5.34
CA GLY A 80 -4.18 -8.10 -6.23
C GLY A 80 -3.14 -7.13 -5.69
N TYR A 81 -3.26 -6.72 -4.42
CA TYR A 81 -2.26 -5.90 -3.74
C TYR A 81 -0.88 -6.57 -3.75
N ALA A 82 -0.79 -7.84 -3.34
CA ALA A 82 0.48 -8.55 -3.27
C ALA A 82 1.16 -8.64 -4.64
N THR A 83 0.40 -8.97 -5.68
CA THR A 83 0.93 -9.15 -7.04
C THR A 83 1.37 -7.82 -7.66
N ALA A 84 0.57 -6.75 -7.49
CA ALA A 84 0.94 -5.43 -7.99
C ALA A 84 2.21 -4.91 -7.29
N LEU A 85 2.31 -5.03 -5.96
CA LEU A 85 3.49 -4.61 -5.21
C LEU A 85 4.74 -5.45 -5.53
N ASP A 86 4.58 -6.77 -5.71
CA ASP A 86 5.68 -7.64 -6.12
C ASP A 86 6.24 -7.26 -7.50
N ARG A 87 5.36 -7.03 -8.48
CA ARG A 87 5.75 -6.58 -9.84
C ARG A 87 6.44 -5.22 -9.82
N LEU A 88 5.95 -4.27 -9.01
CA LEU A 88 6.63 -2.98 -8.80
C LEU A 88 8.03 -3.19 -8.21
N GLY A 89 8.18 -4.09 -7.24
CA GLY A 89 9.48 -4.44 -6.63
C GLY A 89 10.45 -5.11 -7.60
N GLN A 90 9.95 -5.98 -8.48
CA GLN A 90 10.74 -6.59 -9.55
C GLN A 90 11.27 -5.52 -10.51
N GLU A 91 10.43 -4.55 -10.90
CA GLU A 91 10.86 -3.46 -11.78
C GLU A 91 11.91 -2.58 -11.13
N ALA A 92 11.69 -2.20 -9.86
CA ALA A 92 12.65 -1.42 -9.10
C ALA A 92 13.99 -2.15 -8.95
N THR A 93 13.96 -3.45 -8.70
CA THR A 93 15.17 -4.28 -8.62
C THR A 93 15.93 -4.30 -9.95
N ALA A 94 15.24 -4.37 -11.09
CA ALA A 94 15.87 -4.33 -12.41
C ALA A 94 16.47 -2.97 -12.76
N LEU A 95 15.93 -1.87 -12.21
CA LEU A 95 16.55 -0.54 -12.25
C LEU A 95 17.76 -0.41 -11.29
N GLY A 96 18.03 -1.46 -10.50
CA GLY A 96 19.07 -1.48 -9.48
C GLY A 96 18.76 -0.57 -8.31
N ALA A 97 17.47 -0.35 -7.99
CA ALA A 97 17.03 0.44 -6.85
C ALA A 97 17.36 -0.24 -5.52
N ASP A 98 17.53 0.57 -4.48
CA ASP A 98 17.62 0.10 -3.09
C ASP A 98 16.27 0.24 -2.36
N GLY A 99 15.37 1.06 -2.90
CA GLY A 99 14.04 1.30 -2.35
C GLY A 99 13.04 1.85 -3.36
N VAL A 100 11.76 1.87 -2.96
CA VAL A 100 10.70 2.61 -3.67
C VAL A 100 9.94 3.49 -2.69
N LEU A 101 9.84 4.79 -3.02
CA LEU A 101 9.16 5.81 -2.23
C LEU A 101 7.83 6.21 -2.83
N GLY A 102 6.93 6.71 -1.98
CA GLY A 102 5.67 7.34 -2.39
C GLY A 102 4.76 6.39 -3.16
N ILE A 103 4.74 5.11 -2.78
CA ILE A 103 3.91 4.13 -3.48
C ILE A 103 2.44 4.48 -3.31
N THR A 104 1.75 4.65 -4.44
CA THR A 104 0.30 4.77 -4.50
C THR A 104 -0.26 3.52 -5.14
N VAL A 105 -1.29 2.93 -4.53
CA VAL A 105 -2.02 1.80 -5.11
C VAL A 105 -3.46 2.20 -5.41
N THR A 106 -3.87 2.01 -6.65
CA THR A 106 -5.24 2.26 -7.13
C THR A 106 -5.90 0.95 -7.53
N ILE A 107 -7.21 0.85 -7.27
CA ILE A 107 -8.05 -0.25 -7.76
C ILE A 107 -9.13 0.34 -8.67
N THR A 108 -9.16 -0.11 -9.92
CA THR A 108 -10.12 0.36 -10.93
C THR A 108 -10.95 -0.81 -11.43
N ALA A 109 -12.28 -0.68 -11.39
CA ALA A 109 -13.16 -1.64 -12.04
C ALA A 109 -13.07 -1.46 -13.56
N LEU A 110 -12.68 -2.51 -14.28
CA LEU A 110 -12.75 -2.52 -15.75
C LEU A 110 -14.13 -2.95 -16.23
N ASP A 111 -14.76 -3.88 -15.49
CA ASP A 111 -16.16 -4.28 -15.63
C ASP A 111 -16.69 -4.80 -14.27
N ASP A 112 -17.83 -5.52 -14.29
CA ASP A 112 -18.48 -6.08 -13.10
C ASP A 112 -17.67 -7.17 -12.39
N VAL A 113 -16.75 -7.83 -13.08
CA VAL A 113 -15.97 -8.96 -12.56
C VAL A 113 -14.46 -8.73 -12.62
N MET A 114 -13.96 -7.71 -13.30
CA MET A 114 -12.54 -7.45 -13.49
C MET A 114 -12.12 -6.19 -12.74
N GLN A 115 -11.07 -6.34 -11.92
CA GLN A 115 -10.48 -5.26 -11.14
C GLN A 115 -9.01 -5.13 -11.51
N GLU A 116 -8.59 -3.95 -11.94
CA GLU A 116 -7.20 -3.59 -12.14
C GLU A 116 -6.60 -3.04 -10.84
N PHE A 117 -5.49 -3.63 -10.40
CA PHE A 117 -4.65 -3.13 -9.33
C PHE A 117 -3.40 -2.52 -9.94
N THR A 118 -3.17 -1.24 -9.69
CA THR A 118 -1.99 -0.53 -10.18
C THR A 118 -1.24 0.08 -9.00
N ALA A 119 0.03 -0.30 -8.84
CA ALA A 119 0.98 0.27 -7.90
C ALA A 119 1.99 1.12 -8.67
N LEU A 120 2.20 2.37 -8.23
CA LEU A 120 3.13 3.31 -8.83
C LEU A 120 4.00 3.95 -7.75
N GLY A 121 5.30 4.12 -8.01
CA GLY A 121 6.22 4.77 -7.08
C GLY A 121 7.50 5.25 -7.74
N THR A 122 8.35 5.90 -6.94
CA THR A 122 9.69 6.33 -7.39
C THR A 122 10.75 5.39 -6.84
N ALA A 123 11.47 4.72 -7.73
CA ALA A 123 12.65 3.95 -7.38
C ALA A 123 13.79 4.89 -6.95
N VAL A 124 14.45 4.55 -5.84
CA VAL A 124 15.55 5.33 -5.28
C VAL A 124 16.78 4.46 -5.04
N ARG A 125 17.95 5.10 -5.06
CA ARG A 125 19.25 4.51 -4.71
C ARG A 125 19.77 5.19 -3.46
N ALA A 126 20.30 4.42 -2.51
CA ALA A 126 20.93 4.97 -1.32
C ALA A 126 22.32 5.52 -1.67
N GLU A 127 22.65 6.71 -1.18
CA GLU A 127 23.95 7.37 -1.33
C GLU A 127 24.95 6.82 -0.29
N THR A 128 25.04 5.49 -0.19
CA THR A 128 25.92 4.83 0.77
C THR A 128 26.68 3.68 0.11
N GLY A 129 27.85 3.36 0.64
CA GLY A 129 28.61 2.18 0.20
C GLY A 129 27.98 0.84 0.60
N ARG A 130 26.98 0.85 1.49
CA ARG A 130 26.35 -0.36 2.03
C ARG A 130 24.90 -0.45 1.58
N ARG A 131 24.66 -1.30 0.58
CA ARG A 131 23.32 -1.51 0.02
C ARG A 131 22.50 -2.48 0.87
N PRO A 132 21.18 -2.25 1.00
CA PRO A 132 20.30 -3.21 1.64
C PRO A 132 20.25 -4.51 0.81
N ARG A 133 20.18 -5.65 1.49
CA ARG A 133 20.08 -6.96 0.81
C ARG A 133 18.74 -7.19 0.13
N ARG A 134 17.72 -6.43 0.55
CA ARG A 134 16.36 -6.45 0.01
C ARG A 134 15.93 -5.01 -0.22
N LEU A 135 15.24 -4.79 -1.32
CA LEU A 135 14.63 -3.50 -1.63
C LEU A 135 13.58 -3.17 -0.55
N PHE A 136 13.64 -1.95 0.00
CA PHE A 136 12.58 -1.45 0.87
C PHE A 136 11.44 -0.83 0.05
N THR A 137 10.22 -0.86 0.58
CA THR A 137 9.07 -0.21 -0.05
C THR A 137 8.31 0.64 0.96
N THR A 138 7.77 1.77 0.53
CA THR A 138 6.99 2.66 1.40
C THR A 138 5.99 3.48 0.60
N ASP A 139 4.80 3.66 1.17
CA ASP A 139 3.81 4.62 0.67
C ASP A 139 4.10 6.05 1.13
N LEU A 140 5.04 6.23 2.07
CA LEU A 140 5.45 7.54 2.53
C LEU A 140 6.15 8.31 1.41
N PRO A 141 5.82 9.60 1.22
CA PRO A 141 6.54 10.46 0.30
C PRO A 141 7.93 10.82 0.88
N GLY A 142 8.86 11.25 0.03
CA GLY A 142 10.25 11.45 0.42
C GLY A 142 10.46 12.44 1.59
N GLN A 143 9.64 13.50 1.71
CA GLN A 143 9.72 14.41 2.86
C GLN A 143 9.39 13.75 4.20
N ASP A 144 8.54 12.73 4.19
CA ASP A 144 8.17 12.03 5.41
C ASP A 144 9.18 10.92 5.72
N VAL A 145 9.78 10.31 4.69
CA VAL A 145 10.94 9.42 4.85
C VAL A 145 12.12 10.16 5.45
N GLY A 146 12.41 11.39 5.00
CA GLY A 146 13.46 12.23 5.59
C GLY A 146 13.24 12.50 7.08
N LYS A 147 12.01 12.84 7.48
CA LYS A 147 11.66 13.03 8.90
C LYS A 147 11.76 11.73 9.69
N LEU A 148 11.30 10.62 9.11
CA LEU A 148 11.34 9.29 9.72
C LEU A 148 12.79 8.89 10.03
N MET A 149 13.70 9.09 9.07
CA MET A 149 15.13 8.79 9.23
C MET A 149 15.83 9.71 10.23
N GLN A 150 15.50 11.00 10.25
CA GLN A 150 15.99 11.92 11.28
C GLN A 150 15.54 11.50 12.69
N ALA A 151 14.37 10.89 12.81
CA ALA A 151 13.87 10.34 14.07
C ALA A 151 14.47 8.96 14.42
N GLY A 152 15.41 8.44 13.63
CA GLY A 152 16.07 7.15 13.87
C GLY A 152 15.29 5.93 13.37
N TRP A 153 14.32 6.13 12.48
CA TRP A 153 13.49 5.07 11.89
C TRP A 153 13.70 4.97 10.39
N VAL A 154 13.62 3.77 9.83
CA VAL A 154 13.71 3.52 8.39
C VAL A 154 12.48 2.79 7.89
N PRO A 155 12.02 3.08 6.65
CA PRO A 155 10.99 2.26 6.02
C PRO A 155 11.54 0.86 5.71
N ALA A 156 10.75 -0.16 5.99
CA ALA A 156 11.07 -1.55 5.67
C ALA A 156 10.25 -2.06 4.49
N ARG A 157 8.92 -1.96 4.58
CA ARG A 157 8.00 -2.52 3.59
C ARG A 157 6.63 -1.85 3.63
N MET A 158 6.06 -1.56 2.47
CA MET A 158 4.64 -1.21 2.36
C MET A 158 3.80 -2.44 2.73
N ALA A 159 2.91 -2.28 3.69
CA ALA A 159 2.06 -3.35 4.21
C ALA A 159 0.59 -3.05 3.92
N VAL A 160 -0.16 -4.11 3.63
CA VAL A 160 -1.60 -4.05 3.41
C VAL A 160 -2.26 -5.14 4.25
N GLY A 161 -3.30 -4.78 4.99
CA GLY A 161 -4.17 -5.72 5.70
C GLY A 161 -5.58 -5.65 5.15
N VAL A 162 -6.15 -6.78 4.75
CA VAL A 162 -7.51 -6.85 4.24
C VAL A 162 -8.32 -7.77 5.14
N ALA A 163 -9.51 -7.36 5.55
CA ALA A 163 -10.44 -8.25 6.23
C ALA A 163 -11.85 -8.05 5.70
N GLY A 164 -12.64 -9.12 5.78
CA GLY A 164 -14.04 -9.06 5.44
C GLY A 164 -14.85 -9.99 6.32
N ARG A 165 -16.09 -9.61 6.57
CA ARG A 165 -17.06 -10.40 7.33
C ARG A 165 -18.47 -10.16 6.83
N ALA A 166 -19.32 -11.17 6.98
CA ALA A 166 -20.76 -10.98 6.99
C ALA A 166 -21.34 -11.57 8.28
N LEU A 167 -22.41 -10.95 8.76
CA LEU A 167 -23.12 -11.36 9.97
C LEU A 167 -24.62 -11.38 9.70
N PHE A 168 -25.27 -12.47 10.07
CA PHE A 168 -26.72 -12.61 10.08
C PHE A 168 -27.30 -12.13 11.40
N ASP A 169 -28.41 -11.41 11.32
CA ASP A 169 -29.21 -11.01 12.47
C ASP A 169 -30.68 -10.80 12.04
N TYR A 170 -31.56 -11.73 12.40
CA TYR A 170 -32.99 -11.64 12.09
C TYR A 170 -33.68 -10.50 12.84
N THR A 171 -33.07 -9.96 13.90
CA THR A 171 -33.64 -8.81 14.61
C THR A 171 -33.47 -7.51 13.84
N MET A 172 -32.54 -7.48 12.87
CA MET A 172 -32.25 -6.34 12.01
C MET A 172 -33.51 -5.81 11.29
N GLN A 173 -34.43 -6.70 10.87
CA GLN A 173 -35.68 -6.30 10.21
C GLN A 173 -36.57 -5.40 11.09
N TYR A 174 -36.51 -5.57 12.42
CA TYR A 174 -37.24 -4.73 13.37
C TYR A 174 -36.50 -3.41 13.62
N GLN A 175 -35.16 -3.44 13.58
CA GLN A 175 -34.30 -2.28 13.81
C GLN A 175 -34.27 -1.29 12.63
N ILE A 176 -34.53 -1.76 11.40
CA ILE A 176 -34.57 -0.92 10.19
C ILE A 176 -35.99 -0.52 9.75
N ASN A 177 -37.01 -0.87 10.53
CA ASN A 177 -38.39 -0.49 10.25
C ASN A 177 -38.55 1.05 10.32
N PRO A 178 -39.30 1.70 9.40
CA PRO A 178 -39.61 3.14 9.47
C PRO A 178 -40.15 3.64 10.83
N LEU A 179 -40.76 2.76 11.63
CA LEU A 179 -41.30 3.07 12.96
C LEU A 179 -40.29 2.88 14.11
N ALA A 180 -39.10 2.34 13.86
CA ALA A 180 -38.10 2.06 14.88
C ALA A 180 -37.48 3.33 15.50
N GLY A 181 -37.65 4.48 14.86
CA GLY A 181 -37.01 5.73 15.26
C GLY A 181 -35.49 5.67 15.11
N ASN A 182 -34.79 6.55 15.83
CA ASN A 182 -33.32 6.57 15.83
C ASN A 182 -32.79 5.51 16.80
N THR A 183 -32.46 4.32 16.28
CA THR A 183 -31.84 3.23 17.04
C THR A 183 -30.56 2.75 16.38
N GLU A 184 -29.68 2.13 17.17
CA GLU A 184 -28.56 1.36 16.62
C GLU A 184 -29.08 0.13 15.87
N VAL A 185 -28.38 -0.24 14.80
CA VAL A 185 -28.62 -1.48 14.05
C VAL A 185 -27.44 -2.42 14.30
N ASP A 186 -27.69 -3.48 15.06
CA ASP A 186 -26.65 -4.26 15.73
C ASP A 186 -25.70 -4.96 14.74
N ALA A 187 -26.26 -5.63 13.72
CA ALA A 187 -25.46 -6.38 12.75
C ALA A 187 -24.46 -5.49 11.98
N PRO A 188 -24.88 -4.39 11.32
CA PRO A 188 -23.97 -3.44 10.71
C PRO A 188 -22.92 -2.89 11.70
N THR A 189 -23.30 -2.50 12.92
CA THR A 189 -22.32 -1.95 13.89
C THR A 189 -21.25 -2.98 14.26
N LYS A 190 -21.66 -4.22 14.54
CA LYS A 190 -20.73 -5.33 14.83
C LYS A 190 -19.78 -5.58 13.66
N VAL A 191 -20.31 -5.68 12.44
CA VAL A 191 -19.49 -5.92 11.25
C VAL A 191 -18.50 -4.78 11.01
N VAL A 192 -18.91 -3.52 11.13
CA VAL A 192 -18.01 -2.36 11.01
C VAL A 192 -16.84 -2.45 11.98
N THR A 193 -17.13 -2.77 13.24
CA THR A 193 -16.13 -2.83 14.32
C THR A 193 -15.17 -4.01 14.12
N GLU A 194 -15.72 -5.20 13.89
CA GLU A 194 -14.95 -6.44 13.76
C GLU A 194 -14.07 -6.44 12.50
N VAL A 195 -14.59 -5.97 11.36
CA VAL A 195 -13.83 -5.95 10.09
C VAL A 195 -12.68 -4.94 10.17
N ARG A 196 -12.90 -3.78 10.78
CA ARG A 196 -11.85 -2.78 11.03
C ARG A 196 -10.75 -3.30 11.96
N ALA A 197 -11.13 -4.02 13.01
CA ALA A 197 -10.18 -4.64 13.94
C ALA A 197 -9.37 -5.74 13.24
N ALA A 198 -10.03 -6.60 12.47
CA ALA A 198 -9.39 -7.69 11.74
C ALA A 198 -8.43 -7.19 10.65
N ALA A 199 -8.78 -6.12 9.91
CA ALA A 199 -7.89 -5.55 8.90
C ALA A 199 -6.62 -4.95 9.53
N ARG A 200 -6.75 -4.28 10.69
CA ARG A 200 -5.59 -3.81 11.48
C ARG A 200 -4.74 -4.98 12.01
N ALA A 201 -5.37 -6.06 12.46
CA ALA A 201 -4.65 -7.24 12.92
C ALA A 201 -3.88 -7.93 11.78
N GLU A 202 -4.42 -7.94 10.56
CA GLU A 202 -3.72 -8.40 9.37
C GLU A 202 -2.55 -7.49 8.98
N PHE A 203 -2.74 -6.17 8.99
CA PHE A 203 -1.67 -5.20 8.79
C PHE A 203 -0.54 -5.37 9.83
N ALA A 204 -0.89 -5.57 11.10
CA ALA A 204 0.07 -5.83 12.16
C ALA A 204 0.82 -7.17 11.99
N ARG A 205 0.17 -8.21 11.44
CA ARG A 205 0.85 -9.45 11.04
C ARG A 205 1.86 -9.17 9.92
N ALA A 206 1.46 -8.43 8.88
CA ALA A 206 2.34 -8.07 7.79
C ALA A 206 3.59 -7.29 8.26
N ILE A 207 3.47 -6.41 9.27
CA ILE A 207 4.62 -5.73 9.89
C ILE A 207 5.56 -6.74 10.57
N ARG A 208 5.02 -7.65 11.39
CA ARG A 208 5.81 -8.65 12.10
C ARG A 208 6.51 -9.62 11.14
N ASP A 209 5.83 -10.03 10.07
CA ASP A 209 6.35 -11.00 9.09
C ASP A 209 7.60 -10.47 8.35
N CYS A 210 7.77 -9.15 8.25
CA CYS A 210 8.99 -8.55 7.69
C CYS A 210 10.02 -8.13 8.74
N GLY A 211 9.83 -8.50 10.02
CA GLY A 211 10.76 -8.20 11.11
C GLY A 211 10.84 -6.72 11.47
N ALA A 212 9.81 -5.93 11.16
CA ALA A 212 9.78 -4.51 11.49
C ALA A 212 9.28 -4.29 12.93
N ASP A 213 9.73 -3.19 13.54
CA ASP A 213 9.43 -2.83 14.92
C ASP A 213 8.04 -2.17 15.09
N GLY A 214 7.51 -1.60 14.01
CA GLY A 214 6.20 -0.92 14.02
C GLY A 214 5.70 -0.61 12.63
N GLY A 215 4.62 0.17 12.54
CA GLY A 215 4.16 0.67 11.25
C GLY A 215 3.30 1.92 11.35
N ILE A 216 3.32 2.70 10.29
CA ILE A 216 2.57 3.94 10.11
C ILE A 216 1.42 3.63 9.17
N VAL A 217 0.18 3.79 9.64
CA VAL A 217 -1.02 3.63 8.81
C VAL A 217 -1.22 4.91 7.99
N SER A 218 -1.27 4.76 6.67
CA SER A 218 -1.53 5.86 5.73
C SER A 218 -3.01 5.98 5.36
N GLY A 219 -3.74 4.86 5.41
CA GLY A 219 -5.13 4.82 4.98
C GLY A 219 -5.89 3.62 5.50
N MET A 220 -7.20 3.79 5.64
CA MET A 220 -8.14 2.71 5.87
C MET A 220 -9.39 2.95 5.04
N THR A 221 -9.76 1.99 4.20
CA THR A 221 -11.04 1.97 3.51
C THR A 221 -11.97 0.96 4.18
N LEU A 222 -13.28 1.24 4.14
CA LEU A 222 -14.32 0.33 4.60
C LEU A 222 -15.48 0.42 3.60
N ARG A 223 -15.89 -0.72 3.06
CA ARG A 223 -17.11 -0.85 2.26
C ARG A 223 -18.07 -1.74 3.02
N MET A 224 -19.29 -1.26 3.21
CA MET A 224 -20.39 -1.99 3.84
C MET A 224 -21.53 -2.14 2.84
N TRP A 225 -22.25 -3.25 2.90
CA TRP A 225 -23.50 -3.42 2.19
C TRP A 225 -24.46 -4.31 2.98
N PRO A 226 -25.77 -4.01 2.97
CA PRO A 226 -26.76 -4.91 3.52
C PRO A 226 -26.89 -6.16 2.64
N VAL A 227 -27.24 -7.28 3.25
CA VAL A 227 -27.65 -8.50 2.54
C VAL A 227 -29.08 -8.80 2.97
N GLN A 228 -30.00 -8.38 2.10
CA GLN A 228 -31.43 -8.32 2.43
C GLN A 228 -31.66 -7.50 3.73
N GLN A 229 -32.72 -7.81 4.48
CA GLN A 229 -33.04 -7.17 5.76
C GLN A 229 -32.57 -7.97 6.99
N ILE A 230 -31.74 -8.99 6.79
CA ILE A 230 -31.39 -9.98 7.82
C ILE A 230 -29.87 -10.17 7.99
N ALA A 231 -29.05 -9.40 7.27
CA ALA A 231 -27.61 -9.50 7.35
C ALA A 231 -26.90 -8.23 6.90
N ALA A 232 -25.67 -8.07 7.38
CA ALA A 232 -24.75 -7.04 6.92
C ALA A 232 -23.42 -7.69 6.53
N ALA A 233 -22.79 -7.16 5.48
CA ALA A 233 -21.48 -7.56 5.03
C ALA A 233 -20.56 -6.35 4.90
N GLY A 234 -19.27 -6.56 5.11
CA GLY A 234 -18.28 -5.50 5.01
C GLY A 234 -16.88 -6.00 4.74
N ILE A 235 -16.09 -5.15 4.08
CA ILE A 235 -14.66 -5.34 3.83
C ILE A 235 -13.93 -4.07 4.20
N ALA A 236 -12.82 -4.20 4.94
CA ALA A 236 -11.89 -3.12 5.19
C ALA A 236 -10.49 -3.46 4.69
N THR A 237 -9.80 -2.43 4.21
CA THR A 237 -8.39 -2.49 3.83
C THR A 237 -7.65 -1.43 4.64
N VAL A 238 -6.52 -1.80 5.23
CA VAL A 238 -5.58 -0.90 5.89
C VAL A 238 -4.28 -0.91 5.09
N THR A 239 -3.79 0.27 4.72
CA THR A 239 -2.50 0.45 4.04
C THR A 239 -1.55 1.25 4.92
N GLY A 240 -0.26 1.05 4.73
CA GLY A 240 0.74 1.79 5.46
C GLY A 240 2.15 1.26 5.22
N THR A 241 3.08 1.77 6.01
CA THR A 241 4.50 1.43 5.93
C THR A 241 4.96 0.80 7.23
N ALA A 242 5.55 -0.41 7.13
CA ALA A 242 6.30 -1.02 8.21
C ALA A 242 7.63 -0.27 8.39
N ILE A 243 7.99 0.03 9.64
CA ILE A 243 9.19 0.80 10.01
C ILE A 243 10.06 0.02 10.98
N ALA A 244 11.37 0.15 10.85
CA ALA A 244 12.36 -0.44 11.74
C ALA A 244 13.27 0.63 12.34
N ARG A 245 13.82 0.39 13.51
CA ARG A 245 14.74 1.31 14.16
C ARG A 245 16.14 1.14 13.56
N PHE A 246 16.75 2.26 13.17
CA PHE A 246 18.05 2.30 12.50
C PHE A 246 19.22 2.22 13.49
N HIS A 247 19.03 2.65 14.74
CA HIS A 247 20.03 2.60 15.81
C HIS A 247 19.39 2.43 17.20
N GLU A 248 20.06 1.76 18.13
CA GLU A 248 19.68 1.74 19.55
C GLU A 248 20.21 2.96 20.34
N GLY A 249 21.07 3.79 19.73
CA GLY A 249 21.71 4.97 20.35
C GLY A 249 21.03 6.32 20.04
N PRO A 250 21.47 7.43 20.66
CA PRO A 250 20.91 8.76 20.44
C PRO A 250 21.00 9.15 18.96
N ALA A 251 19.90 9.66 18.41
CA ALA A 251 19.83 10.13 17.03
C ALA A 251 20.98 11.09 16.73
N ALA A 252 21.62 10.96 15.56
CA ALA A 252 22.68 11.85 15.15
C ALA A 252 22.18 13.30 15.27
N PRO A 253 22.90 14.20 15.97
CA PRO A 253 22.45 15.57 16.14
C PRO A 253 22.27 16.20 14.77
N THR A 254 21.04 16.61 14.44
CA THR A 254 20.75 17.33 13.22
C THR A 254 21.42 18.69 13.31
N SER A 255 22.53 18.88 12.60
CA SER A 255 23.08 20.21 12.36
C SER A 255 22.22 20.91 11.30
N ALA A 256 21.03 21.36 11.70
CA ALA A 256 20.32 22.33 10.88
C ALA A 256 21.26 23.53 10.71
N LEU A 257 21.61 23.85 9.47
CA LEU A 257 22.36 25.05 9.12
C LEU A 257 21.55 26.25 9.63
N LYS A 258 21.96 26.79 10.77
CA LYS A 258 21.45 28.06 11.26
C LYS A 258 22.11 29.13 10.41
N ILE A 259 21.30 29.88 9.68
CA ILE A 259 21.63 31.07 8.89
C ILE A 259 21.92 30.79 7.41
N LEU A 260 21.01 31.28 6.56
CA LEU A 260 21.28 31.65 5.18
C LEU A 260 21.90 33.06 5.22
N PRO A 261 23.22 33.25 5.01
CA PRO A 261 23.79 34.59 4.99
C PRO A 261 23.35 35.27 3.70
N LEU A 262 22.30 36.10 3.79
CA LEU A 262 21.91 37.01 2.72
C LEU A 262 22.83 38.24 2.75
N ASN A 263 24.11 38.04 2.43
CA ASN A 263 24.98 39.17 2.09
C ASN A 263 24.84 39.40 0.58
N ARG A 264 23.91 40.28 0.21
CA ARG A 264 23.86 40.88 -1.13
C ARG A 264 24.90 41.99 -1.18
N SER A 265 25.91 41.83 -2.02
CA SER A 265 26.66 42.93 -2.63
C SER A 265 25.77 43.66 -3.63
#